data_AF-A0A1A9HYW6-F1
#
_entry.id   AF-A0A1A9HYW6-F1
#
_cell.length_a   1.000
_cell.length_b   1.000
_cell.length_c   1.000
_cell.angle_alpha   90.00
_cell.angle_beta   90.00
_cell.angle_gamma   90.00
#
_symmetry.space_group_name_H-M   'P 1'
#
loop_
_entity.id
_entity.type
_entity.pdbx_description
1 polymer ?
#
loop_
_entity_poly.entity_id
_entity_poly.type
_entity_poly.pdbx_seq_one_letter_code
_entity_poly.pdbx_strand_id
1 'polypeptide(L)' 'MTDTIAAAAFPGFEHAPDELTKYIEAFGIFTILLRNGSVVHYNPDDTNAFRYWLNRHKIIDIRTQG' A
#
# COMPACT_ATOMS: atom_id res chain seq x y z
N MET A 1 19.73 15.63 14.13
CA MET A 1 20.17 15.60 12.72
C MET A 1 19.31 14.54 12.06
N THR A 2 18.21 14.98 11.43
CA THR A 2 17.23 14.22 10.60
C THR A 2 16.88 12.77 10.98
N ASP A 3 16.07 12.59 12.03
CA ASP A 3 15.20 11.41 12.16
C ASP A 3 13.93 11.63 11.33
N THR A 4 14.07 11.63 10.01
CA THR A 4 12.92 11.44 9.13
C THR A 4 12.47 10.01 9.38
N ILE A 5 11.38 9.83 10.12
CA ILE A 5 10.81 8.51 10.42
C ILE A 5 10.44 7.88 9.07
N ALA A 6 11.34 7.08 8.51
CA ALA A 6 11.08 6.32 7.31
C ALA A 6 9.83 5.49 7.61
N ALA A 7 8.75 5.77 6.88
CA ALA A 7 7.50 5.07 7.06
C ALA A 7 7.77 3.59 6.77
N ALA A 8 7.75 2.74 7.81
CA ALA A 8 8.28 1.38 7.72
C ALA A 8 7.58 0.57 6.62
N ALA A 9 8.37 -0.04 5.73
CA ALA A 9 7.89 -0.95 4.70
C ALA A 9 7.14 -2.14 5.32
N PHE A 10 6.17 -2.69 4.59
CA PHE A 10 5.48 -3.91 5.00
C PHE A 10 6.35 -5.14 4.72
N PRO A 11 6.51 -6.10 5.66
CA PRO A 11 7.34 -7.28 5.42
C PRO A 11 6.89 -8.07 4.18
N GLY A 12 7.83 -8.35 3.27
CA GLY A 12 7.55 -9.10 2.03
C GLY A 12 6.85 -8.28 0.94
N PHE A 13 6.68 -6.97 1.11
CA PHE A 13 6.24 -6.06 0.06
C PHE A 13 7.39 -5.11 -0.30
N GLU A 14 7.70 -5.01 -1.59
CA GLU A 14 8.94 -4.38 -2.08
C GLU A 14 8.89 -2.84 -2.09
N HIS A 15 7.72 -2.24 -1.88
CA HIS A 15 7.51 -0.80 -2.01
C HIS A 15 7.21 -0.13 -0.66
N ALA A 16 7.88 0.98 -0.42
CA ALA A 16 7.65 1.82 0.75
C ALA A 16 6.32 2.59 0.62
N PRO A 17 5.66 2.96 1.74
CA PRO A 17 4.35 3.61 1.69
C PRO A 17 4.34 4.92 0.88
N ASP A 18 5.45 5.66 0.90
CA ASP A 18 5.61 6.90 0.15
C ASP A 18 5.76 6.69 -1.35
N GLU A 19 5.99 5.47 -1.83
CA GLU A 19 5.96 5.14 -3.26
C GLU A 19 4.55 4.86 -3.77
N LEU A 20 3.59 4.67 -2.87
CA LEU A 20 2.21 4.29 -3.19
C LEU A 20 1.32 5.53 -3.36
N THR A 21 0.33 5.41 -4.26
CA THR A 21 -0.69 6.45 -4.50
C THR A 21 -2.07 5.99 -4.06
N LYS A 22 -2.56 4.90 -4.66
CA LYS A 22 -3.90 4.36 -4.42
C LYS A 22 -3.94 2.87 -4.74
N TYR A 23 -4.90 2.17 -4.16
CA TYR A 23 -5.07 0.74 -4.37
C TYR A 23 -6.54 0.38 -4.63
N ILE A 24 -6.74 -0.79 -5.21
CA ILE A 24 -8.02 -1.51 -5.19
C ILE A 24 -7.73 -2.97 -4.82
N GLU A 25 -8.55 -3.52 -3.94
CA GLU A 25 -8.46 -4.94 -3.55
C GLU A 25 -9.61 -5.72 -4.17
N ALA A 26 -9.32 -6.91 -4.71
CA ALA A 26 -10.32 -7.86 -5.15
C ALA A 26 -9.87 -9.28 -4.84
N PHE A 27 -10.68 -10.02 -4.09
CA PHE A 27 -10.41 -11.41 -3.70
C PHE A 27 -9.04 -11.59 -3.03
N GLY A 28 -8.65 -10.64 -2.18
CA GLY A 28 -7.36 -10.67 -1.45
C GLY A 28 -6.16 -10.18 -2.27
N ILE A 29 -6.33 -9.92 -3.58
CA ILE A 29 -5.28 -9.37 -4.43
C ILE A 29 -5.40 -7.85 -4.46
N PHE A 30 -4.32 -7.17 -4.10
CA PHE A 30 -4.21 -5.72 -4.15
C PHE A 30 -3.55 -5.31 -5.46
N THR A 31 -4.26 -4.48 -6.22
CA THR A 31 -3.68 -3.75 -7.36
C THR A 31 -3.35 -2.34 -6.88
N ILE A 32 -2.09 -1.96 -7.02
CA ILE A 32 -1.54 -0.75 -6.40
C ILE A 32 -0.93 0.12 -7.49
N LEU A 33 -1.35 1.39 -7.54
CA LEU A 33 -0.71 2.41 -8.36
C LEU A 33 0.43 3.05 -7.58
N LEU A 34 1.63 2.96 -8.12
CA LEU A 34 2.82 3.63 -7.62
C LEU A 34 2.91 5.08 -8.15
N ARG A 35 3.66 5.93 -7.46
CA ARG A 35 3.85 7.34 -7.84
C ARG A 35 4.53 7.52 -9.20
N ASN A 36 5.35 6.56 -9.61
CA ASN A 36 6.00 6.56 -10.93
C ASN A 36 5.03 6.15 -12.07
N GLY A 37 3.76 5.89 -11.78
CA GLY A 37 2.75 5.47 -12.75
C GLY A 37 2.70 3.97 -13.00
N SER A 38 3.64 3.18 -12.46
CA SER A 38 3.61 1.73 -12.55
C SER A 38 2.49 1.13 -11.70
N VAL A 39 1.98 -0.02 -12.12
CA VAL A 39 0.98 -0.79 -11.39
C VAL A 39 1.60 -2.11 -10.94
N VAL A 40 1.42 -2.45 -9.67
CA VAL A 40 1.87 -3.72 -9.10
C VAL A 40 0.71 -4.49 -8.50
N HIS A 41 0.82 -5.81 -8.55
CA HIS A 41 -0.12 -6.72 -7.91
C HIS A 41 0.56 -7.39 -6.72
N TYR A 42 -0.14 -7.45 -5.60
CA TYR A 42 0.37 -8.06 -4.39
C TYR A 42 -0.70 -8.91 -3.72
N ASN A 43 -0.33 -10.13 -3.34
CA ASN A 43 -1.18 -11.07 -2.63
C ASN A 43 -0.53 -11.35 -1.26
N PRO A 44 -0.88 -10.58 -0.21
CA PRO A 44 -0.33 -10.79 1.13
C PRO A 44 -0.89 -12.06 1.78
N ASP A 45 -0.08 -12.72 2.60
CA ASP A 45 -0.53 -13.84 3.44
C ASP A 45 -1.62 -13.40 4.44
N ASP A 46 -1.53 -12.17 4.94
CA ASP A 46 -2.54 -11.54 5.78
C ASP A 46 -3.09 -10.27 5.12
N THR A 47 -4.19 -10.44 4.39
CA THR A 47 -4.95 -9.37 3.74
C THR A 47 -5.38 -8.27 4.71
N ASN A 48 -5.74 -8.60 5.95
CA ASN A 48 -6.22 -7.61 6.91
C ASN A 48 -5.06 -6.77 7.47
N ALA A 49 -3.92 -7.40 7.76
CA ALA A 49 -2.71 -6.69 8.19
C ALA A 49 -2.22 -5.73 7.11
N PHE A 50 -2.20 -6.16 5.84
CA PHE A 50 -1.79 -5.30 4.73
C PHE A 50 -2.75 -4.13 4.51
N ARG A 51 -4.07 -4.38 4.55
CA ARG A 51 -5.09 -3.32 4.46
C ARG A 51 -4.95 -2.31 5.61
N TYR A 52 -4.72 -2.78 6.83
CA TYR A 52 -4.48 -1.91 7.98
C TYR A 52 -3.24 -1.02 7.79
N TRP A 53 -2.15 -1.58 7.29
CA TRP A 53 -0.93 -0.84 6.97
C TRP A 53 -1.18 0.25 5.92
N LEU A 54 -1.86 -0.07 4.81
CA LEU A 54 -2.25 0.90 3.78
C LEU A 54 -3.08 2.06 4.37
N ASN A 55 -4.08 1.73 5.20
CA ASN A 55 -4.92 2.72 5.87
C ASN A 55 -4.12 3.62 6.83
N ARG A 56 -3.22 3.04 7.63
CA ARG A 56 -2.33 3.78 8.55
C ARG A 56 -1.45 4.78 7.80
N HIS A 57 -1.01 4.41 6.59
CA HIS A 57 -0.22 5.26 5.71
C HIS A 57 -1.05 6.14 4.76
N LYS A 58 -2.38 6.17 4.93
CA LYS A 58 -3.32 7.00 4.17
C LYS A 58 -3.29 6.73 2.66
N ILE A 59 -2.99 5.49 2.27
CA ILE A 59 -3.09 5.09 0.87
C ILE A 59 -4.57 4.97 0.51
N ILE A 60 -4.96 5.58 -0.61
CA ILE A 60 -6.37 5.73 -0.98
C ILE A 60 -6.92 4.39 -1.47
N ASP A 61 -7.98 3.89 -0.84
CA ASP A 61 -8.80 2.81 -1.37
C ASP A 61 -9.78 3.39 -2.42
N ILE A 62 -9.67 2.95 -3.67
CA ILE A 62 -10.52 3.46 -4.75
C ILE A 62 -11.99 3.05 -4.54
N ARG A 63 -12.28 1.95 -3.83
CA ARG A 63 -13.66 1.51 -3.59
C ARG A 63 -14.41 2.38 -2.57
N THR A 64 -13.69 3.08 -1.69
CA THR A 64 -14.31 3.94 -0.66
C THR A 64 -14.46 5.39 -1.10
N GLN A 65 -14.01 5.72 -2.31
CA GLN A 65 -14.13 7.06 -2.92
C GLN A 65 -15.41 7.22 -3.75
N GLY A 66 -16.43 6.38 -3.53
CA GLY A 66 -17.71 6.38 -4.25
C GLY A 66 -18.90 6.44 -3.31
#